data_AF-A0A2X0PF24-F1
#
_entry.id   AF-A0A2X0PF24-F1
#
_cell.length_a   1.000
_cell.length_b   1.000
_cell.length_c   1.000
_cell.angle_alpha   90.00
_cell.angle_beta   90.00
_cell.angle_gamma   90.00
#
_symmetry.space_group_name_H-M   'P 1'
#
loop_
_entity.id
_entity.type
_entity.pdbx_description
1 polymer ?
#
loop_
_entity_poly.entity_id
_entity_poly.type
_entity_poly.pdbx_seq_one_letter_code
_entity_poly.pdbx_strand_id
1 'polypeptide(L)'
;MLCGNYIYQVFNLILQSASKNENIKIYTFFRLLAYSGMRKGEALALKWSDIDFTSNIISINKTVSIGNKHRVVVNNTTKTKRNRAISMDARTMQLLKEWRFQQRQDLLRLGFNPFDKEQVVFQNFDNEVVRPNLVAVWNKRICDKNGLRRIKIHGFRHTHASLLFNAGVPMEDVKQRLGHASIQTTMDIYTHVTKDKQDKTALSFAQYMEN
;
A
#
# COMPACT_ATOMS: atom_id res chain seq x y z
N MET A 1 -7.98 -13.01 17.20
CA MET A 1 -7.74 -12.08 16.06
C MET A 1 -9.03 -11.29 15.87
N LEU A 2 -8.99 -9.99 15.60
CA LEU A 2 -10.21 -9.14 15.62
C LEU A 2 -11.08 -9.39 14.38
N CYS A 3 -12.40 -9.49 14.56
CA CYS A 3 -13.40 -9.70 13.51
C CYS A 3 -13.24 -8.68 12.36
N GLY A 4 -13.50 -9.09 11.11
CA GLY A 4 -13.20 -8.31 9.89
C GLY A 4 -13.71 -6.87 9.88
N ASN A 5 -14.85 -6.60 10.53
CA ASN A 5 -15.41 -5.25 10.65
C ASN A 5 -14.56 -4.31 11.52
N TYR A 6 -13.97 -4.81 12.61
CA TYR A 6 -13.13 -3.99 13.50
C TYR A 6 -11.80 -3.63 12.83
N ILE A 7 -11.20 -4.56 12.08
CA ILE A 7 -9.97 -4.29 11.31
C ILE A 7 -10.22 -3.21 10.24
N TYR A 8 -11.36 -3.27 9.55
CA TYR A 8 -11.77 -2.25 8.59
C TYR A 8 -11.92 -0.87 9.24
N GLN A 9 -12.59 -0.79 10.39
CA GLN A 9 -12.78 0.47 11.14
C GLN A 9 -11.45 1.09 11.56
N VAL A 10 -10.56 0.32 12.19
CA VAL A 10 -9.23 0.82 12.60
C VAL A 10 -8.42 1.29 11.39
N PHE A 11 -8.49 0.56 10.28
CA PHE A 11 -7.77 0.90 9.05
C PHE A 11 -8.23 2.24 8.47
N ASN A 12 -9.54 2.47 8.40
CA ASN A 12 -10.10 3.75 7.97
C ASN A 12 -9.74 4.89 8.92
N LEU A 13 -9.79 4.67 10.23
CA LEU A 13 -9.39 5.66 11.23
C LEU A 13 -7.93 6.07 11.08
N ILE A 14 -7.03 5.12 10.77
CA ILE A 14 -5.61 5.43 10.50
C ILE A 14 -5.47 6.32 9.26
N LEU A 15 -6.21 6.05 8.18
CA LEU A 15 -6.16 6.88 6.97
C LEU A 15 -6.78 8.27 7.18
N GLN A 16 -7.86 8.36 7.95
CA GLN A 16 -8.47 9.65 8.34
C GLN A 16 -7.54 10.44 9.28
N SER A 17 -6.86 9.77 10.21
CA SER A 17 -5.85 10.39 11.06
C SER A 17 -4.72 10.95 10.21
N ALA A 18 -4.21 10.15 9.26
CA ALA A 18 -3.16 10.57 8.34
C ALA A 18 -3.59 11.77 7.49
N SER A 19 -4.81 11.80 6.96
CA SER A 19 -5.28 12.92 6.13
C SER A 19 -5.40 14.23 6.90
N LYS A 20 -5.72 14.17 8.20
CA LYS A 20 -5.86 15.36 9.06
C LYS A 20 -4.53 15.85 9.65
N ASN A 21 -3.62 14.94 9.96
CA ASN A 21 -2.49 15.21 10.86
C ASN A 21 -1.11 15.13 10.22
N GLU A 22 -1.03 14.76 8.94
CA GLU A 22 0.20 14.60 8.19
C GLU A 22 0.20 15.45 6.93
N ASN A 23 1.40 15.72 6.40
CA ASN A 23 1.51 16.38 5.11
C ASN A 23 1.06 15.46 3.97
N ILE A 24 0.80 16.07 2.81
CA ILE A 24 0.29 15.36 1.63
C ILE A 24 1.20 14.19 1.19
N LYS A 25 2.53 14.32 1.33
CA LYS A 25 3.49 13.23 1.01
C LYS A 25 3.18 11.98 1.83
N ILE A 26 3.10 12.13 3.15
CA ILE A 26 2.92 11.02 4.08
C ILE A 26 1.51 10.44 3.93
N TYR A 27 0.48 11.28 3.83
CA TYR A 27 -0.88 10.80 3.61
C TYR A 27 -1.00 10.01 2.29
N THR A 28 -0.48 10.54 1.18
CA THR A 28 -0.46 9.86 -0.12
C THR A 28 0.30 8.53 -0.05
N PHE A 29 1.40 8.46 0.69
CA PHE A 29 2.13 7.21 0.90
C PHE A 29 1.28 6.13 1.60
N PHE A 30 0.62 6.47 2.70
CA PHE A 30 -0.22 5.51 3.43
C PHE A 30 -1.47 5.11 2.65
N ARG A 31 -2.10 6.06 1.95
CA ARG A 31 -3.22 5.75 1.06
C ARG A 31 -2.80 4.83 -0.08
N LEU A 32 -1.65 5.08 -0.69
CA LEU A 32 -1.12 4.20 -1.73
C LEU A 32 -0.88 2.78 -1.20
N LEU A 33 -0.22 2.62 -0.03
CA LEU A 33 -0.03 1.30 0.59
C LEU A 33 -1.36 0.59 0.85
N ALA A 34 -2.33 1.34 1.38
CA ALA A 34 -3.62 0.82 1.79
C ALA A 34 -4.47 0.30 0.62
N TYR A 35 -4.47 1.00 -0.52
CA TYR A 35 -5.34 0.69 -1.66
C TYR A 35 -4.67 -0.20 -2.72
N SER A 36 -3.34 -0.30 -2.71
CA SER A 36 -2.59 -1.14 -3.64
C SER A 36 -2.28 -2.54 -3.10
N GLY A 37 -2.10 -2.66 -1.78
CA GLY A 37 -1.50 -3.84 -1.15
C GLY A 37 -0.01 -4.03 -1.46
N MET A 38 0.68 -3.03 -2.00
CA MET A 38 2.12 -3.12 -2.26
C MET A 38 2.94 -3.15 -0.96
N ARG A 39 4.16 -3.69 -1.02
CA ARG A 39 5.09 -3.64 0.11
C ARG A 39 5.63 -2.22 0.26
N LYS A 40 6.00 -1.82 1.49
CA LYS A 40 6.61 -0.50 1.74
C LYS A 40 7.84 -0.22 0.87
N GLY A 41 8.68 -1.24 0.64
CA GLY A 41 9.86 -1.11 -0.19
C GLY A 41 9.52 -0.86 -1.66
N GLU A 42 8.45 -1.50 -2.15
CA GLU A 42 7.93 -1.28 -3.51
C GLU A 42 7.41 0.17 -3.65
N ALA A 43 6.59 0.64 -2.69
CA ALA A 43 6.08 2.01 -2.68
C ALA A 43 7.19 3.07 -2.66
N LEU A 44 8.21 2.86 -1.82
CA LEU A 44 9.36 3.76 -1.70
C LEU A 44 10.26 3.78 -2.94
N ALA A 45 10.22 2.72 -3.77
CA ALA A 45 11.05 2.60 -4.95
C ALA A 45 10.40 3.14 -6.22
N LEU A 46 9.13 3.57 -6.15
CA LEU A 46 8.41 4.10 -7.29
C LEU A 46 9.06 5.40 -7.78
N LYS A 47 9.17 5.49 -9.10
CA LYS A 47 9.44 6.73 -9.84
C LYS A 47 8.15 7.23 -10.47
N TRP A 48 8.08 8.52 -10.79
CA TRP A 48 6.91 9.05 -11.51
C TRP A 48 6.71 8.41 -12.88
N SER A 49 7.79 7.91 -13.50
CA SER A 49 7.74 7.14 -14.76
C SER A 49 7.10 5.75 -14.60
N ASP A 50 6.94 5.23 -13.39
CA ASP A 50 6.25 3.97 -13.13
C ASP A 50 4.71 4.12 -13.06
N ILE A 51 4.19 5.36 -13.12
CA ILE A 51 2.76 5.67 -12.92
C ILE A 51 2.14 6.19 -14.22
N ASP A 52 1.23 5.41 -14.79
CA ASP A 52 0.39 5.82 -15.92
C ASP A 52 -0.92 6.42 -15.40
N PHE A 53 -1.02 7.75 -15.50
CA PHE A 53 -2.20 8.50 -15.08
C PHE A 53 -3.36 8.48 -16.08
N THR A 54 -3.15 7.95 -17.28
CA THR A 54 -4.19 7.80 -18.31
C THR A 54 -4.95 6.50 -18.07
N SER A 55 -4.23 5.39 -17.91
CA SER A 55 -4.81 4.06 -17.66
C SER A 55 -5.04 3.76 -16.17
N ASN A 56 -4.60 4.64 -15.26
CA ASN A 56 -4.63 4.45 -13.81
C ASN A 56 -3.87 3.20 -13.34
N ILE A 57 -2.71 2.94 -13.96
CA ILE A 57 -1.86 1.78 -13.70
C ILE A 57 -0.56 2.20 -13.02
N ILE A 58 -0.13 1.42 -12.02
CA ILE A 58 1.20 1.54 -11.41
C ILE A 58 2.00 0.28 -11.70
N SER A 59 3.18 0.47 -12.29
CA SER A 59 4.17 -0.59 -12.53
C SER A 59 5.06 -0.79 -11.32
N ILE A 60 5.12 -2.03 -10.81
CA ILE A 60 5.94 -2.41 -9.66
C ILE A 60 7.04 -3.35 -10.14
N ASN A 61 8.27 -2.86 -10.16
CA ASN A 61 9.46 -3.52 -10.74
C ASN A 61 10.74 -3.31 -9.90
N LYS A 62 10.63 -2.62 -8.76
CA LYS A 62 11.73 -2.22 -7.88
C LYS A 62 11.30 -2.33 -6.42
N THR A 63 12.27 -2.50 -5.53
CA THR A 63 12.03 -2.42 -4.08
C THR A 63 13.21 -1.78 -3.36
N VAL A 64 12.93 -0.90 -2.41
CA VAL A 64 13.92 -0.36 -1.48
C VAL A 64 14.06 -1.30 -0.29
N SER A 65 15.30 -1.56 0.10
CA SER A 65 15.67 -2.35 1.27
C SER A 65 16.86 -1.72 2.01
N ILE A 66 17.12 -2.19 3.22
CA ILE A 66 18.35 -1.86 3.94
C ILE A 66 19.34 -2.99 3.66
N GLY A 67 20.44 -2.68 2.96
CA GLY A 67 21.51 -3.62 2.67
C GLY A 67 22.59 -3.63 3.76
N ASN A 68 23.71 -4.27 3.45
CA ASN A 68 24.87 -4.33 4.35
C ASN A 68 25.34 -2.92 4.74
N LYS A 69 25.87 -2.78 5.96
CA LYS A 69 26.32 -1.50 6.54
C LYS A 69 25.22 -0.42 6.62
N HIS A 70 23.94 -0.82 6.76
CA HIS A 70 22.79 0.08 6.93
C HIS A 70 22.56 1.08 5.77
N ARG A 71 23.05 0.73 4.57
CA ARG A 71 22.85 1.53 3.36
C ARG A 71 21.49 1.24 2.74
N VAL A 72 20.90 2.27 2.16
CA VAL A 72 19.68 2.13 1.39
C VAL A 72 20.04 1.55 0.03
N VAL A 73 19.36 0.47 -0.37
CA VAL A 73 19.60 -0.20 -1.64
C VAL A 73 18.29 -0.31 -2.40
N VAL A 74 18.30 0.14 -3.65
CA VAL A 74 17.20 -0.07 -4.59
C VAL A 74 17.53 -1.29 -5.42
N ASN A 75 16.80 -2.38 -5.21
CA ASN A 75 16.96 -3.61 -5.96
C ASN A 75 15.91 -3.66 -7.07
N ASN A 76 16.35 -3.93 -8.30
CA ASN A 76 15.43 -4.39 -9.33
C ASN A 76 14.87 -5.75 -8.92
N THR A 77 13.61 -6.03 -9.22
CA THR A 77 13.00 -7.32 -8.92
C THR A 77 13.51 -8.47 -9.81
N THR A 78 14.52 -8.24 -10.66
CA THR A 78 14.98 -9.20 -11.68
C THR A 78 16.24 -9.97 -11.26
N LYS A 79 16.00 -11.25 -10.97
CA LYS A 79 16.62 -12.37 -11.69
C LYS A 79 15.76 -13.64 -11.67
N THR A 80 14.67 -13.68 -10.89
CA THR A 80 13.73 -14.82 -10.91
C THR A 80 12.24 -14.52 -10.67
N LYS A 81 11.75 -13.35 -10.18
CA LYS A 81 10.29 -13.15 -9.91
C LYS A 81 9.76 -11.69 -9.98
N ARG A 82 8.95 -11.43 -11.01
CA ARG A 82 7.68 -10.64 -11.00
C ARG A 82 7.72 -9.10 -10.95
N ASN A 83 7.93 -8.49 -12.11
CA ASN A 83 7.29 -7.19 -12.40
C ASN A 83 5.76 -7.40 -12.41
N ARG A 84 4.99 -6.43 -11.91
CA ARG A 84 3.53 -6.46 -12.02
C ARG A 84 2.96 -5.06 -12.23
N ALA A 85 1.84 -5.00 -12.93
CA ALA A 85 1.02 -3.81 -13.05
C ALA A 85 -0.19 -3.95 -12.12
N ILE A 86 -0.57 -2.87 -11.44
CA ILE A 86 -1.80 -2.83 -10.65
C ILE A 86 -2.64 -1.63 -11.07
N SER A 87 -3.95 -1.86 -11.21
CA SER A 87 -4.91 -0.77 -11.36
C SER A 87 -5.18 -0.11 -10.01
N MET A 88 -5.38 1.21 -10.05
CA MET A 88 -5.65 2.05 -8.89
C MET A 88 -6.95 2.83 -9.07
N ASP A 89 -7.63 3.11 -7.97
CA ASP A 89 -8.82 3.94 -7.96
C ASP A 89 -8.50 5.40 -8.32
N ALA A 90 -9.49 6.09 -8.90
CA ALA A 90 -9.34 7.48 -9.35
C ALA A 90 -8.89 8.43 -8.24
N ARG A 91 -9.35 8.24 -7.01
CA ARG A 91 -8.98 9.09 -5.88
C ARG A 91 -7.49 8.91 -5.51
N THR A 92 -6.93 7.71 -5.66
CA THR A 92 -5.47 7.48 -5.42
C THR A 92 -4.64 8.15 -6.49
N MET A 93 -5.07 8.05 -7.74
CA MET A 93 -4.41 8.72 -8.84
C MET A 93 -4.48 10.26 -8.69
N GLN A 94 -5.60 10.79 -8.20
CA GLN A 94 -5.74 12.21 -7.90
C GLN A 94 -4.76 12.67 -6.80
N LEU A 95 -4.69 11.97 -5.67
CA LEU A 95 -3.75 12.31 -4.59
C LEU A 95 -2.28 12.22 -5.04
N LEU A 96 -1.96 11.27 -5.92
CA LEU A 96 -0.64 11.19 -6.54
C LEU A 96 -0.34 12.42 -7.42
N LYS A 97 -1.33 12.93 -8.17
CA LYS A 97 -1.18 14.17 -8.96
C LYS A 97 -0.98 15.39 -8.05
N GLU A 98 -1.80 15.53 -7.00
CA GLU A 98 -1.69 16.62 -6.03
C GLU A 98 -0.32 16.59 -5.32
N TRP A 99 0.12 15.40 -4.90
CA TRP A 99 1.45 15.23 -4.33
C TRP A 99 2.55 15.56 -5.33
N ARG A 100 2.49 15.09 -6.57
CA ARG A 100 3.48 15.41 -7.61
C ARG A 100 3.63 16.91 -7.81
N PHE A 101 2.53 17.64 -7.78
CA PHE A 101 2.53 19.09 -7.89
C PHE A 101 3.25 19.74 -6.71
N GLN A 102 2.92 19.36 -5.47
CA GLN A 102 3.61 19.87 -4.28
C GLN A 102 5.09 19.52 -4.28
N GLN A 103 5.43 18.27 -4.63
CA GLN A 103 6.81 17.79 -4.70
C GLN A 103 7.65 18.64 -5.64
N ARG A 104 7.13 18.98 -6.82
CA ARG A 104 7.84 19.83 -7.79
C ARG A 104 8.12 21.23 -7.25
N GLN A 105 7.17 21.82 -6.51
CA GLN A 105 7.41 23.11 -5.84
C GLN A 105 8.49 22.99 -4.77
N ASP A 106 8.45 21.93 -3.96
CA ASP A 106 9.43 21.70 -2.90
C ASP A 106 10.84 21.49 -3.49
N LEU A 107 10.95 20.69 -4.57
CA LEU A 107 12.22 20.45 -5.26
C LEU A 107 12.80 21.75 -5.83
N LEU A 108 11.97 22.56 -6.49
CA LEU A 108 12.42 23.85 -7.02
C LEU A 108 12.92 24.79 -5.91
N ARG A 109 12.21 24.86 -4.78
CA ARG A 109 12.61 25.67 -3.62
C ARG A 109 13.93 25.21 -3.01
N LEU A 110 14.21 23.90 -3.06
CA LEU A 110 15.43 23.30 -2.55
C LEU A 110 16.58 23.30 -3.56
N GLY A 111 16.38 23.85 -4.77
CA GLY A 111 17.41 23.94 -5.81
C GLY A 111 17.60 22.67 -6.65
N PHE A 112 16.68 21.71 -6.57
CA PHE A 112 16.69 20.50 -7.40
C PHE A 112 15.90 20.71 -8.71
N ASN A 113 16.22 19.93 -9.75
CA ASN A 113 15.44 19.90 -10.99
C ASN A 113 14.09 19.19 -10.76
N PRO A 114 12.94 19.88 -10.83
CA PRO A 114 11.63 19.28 -10.58
C PRO A 114 11.11 18.41 -11.75
N PHE A 115 11.81 18.39 -12.88
CA PHE A 115 11.44 17.66 -14.10
C PHE A 115 12.35 16.47 -14.40
N ASP A 116 13.17 16.03 -13.44
CA ASP A 116 13.96 14.81 -13.60
C ASP A 116 13.07 13.60 -13.94
N LYS A 117 13.42 12.89 -15.01
CA LYS A 117 12.70 11.69 -15.48
C LYS A 117 12.85 10.52 -14.51
N GLU A 118 13.93 10.51 -13.73
CA GLU A 118 14.22 9.47 -12.75
C GLU A 118 13.70 9.82 -11.34
N GLN A 119 12.97 10.92 -11.21
CA GLN A 119 12.46 11.42 -9.93
C GLN A 119 11.60 10.38 -9.21
N VAL A 120 12.04 10.07 -7.99
CA VAL A 120 11.33 9.15 -7.08
C VAL A 120 10.09 9.82 -6.52
N VAL A 121 9.03 9.04 -6.30
CA VAL A 121 7.74 9.53 -5.81
C VAL A 121 7.84 10.00 -4.36
N PHE A 122 8.60 9.30 -3.52
CA PHE A 122 8.72 9.60 -2.09
C PHE A 122 10.18 9.83 -1.70
N GLN A 123 10.57 11.09 -1.68
CA GLN A 123 11.94 11.54 -1.41
C GLN A 123 12.15 12.08 0.02
N ASN A 124 13.39 11.98 0.50
CA ASN A 124 13.89 12.64 1.71
C ASN A 124 14.27 14.11 1.40
N PHE A 125 14.89 14.82 2.35
CA PHE A 125 15.29 16.21 2.15
C PHE A 125 16.43 16.37 1.13
N ASP A 126 17.25 15.34 0.95
CA ASP A 126 18.38 15.30 0.02
C ASP A 126 17.96 14.85 -1.41
N ASN A 127 16.65 14.80 -1.68
CA ASN A 127 16.05 14.26 -2.92
C ASN A 127 16.41 12.79 -3.24
N GLU A 128 16.74 12.00 -2.22
CA GLU A 128 16.95 10.55 -2.32
C GLU A 128 15.73 9.77 -1.86
N VAL A 129 15.68 8.46 -2.11
CA VAL A 129 14.60 7.60 -1.63
C VAL A 129 14.53 7.62 -0.09
N VAL A 130 13.31 7.66 0.46
CA VAL A 130 13.14 7.61 1.91
C VAL A 130 13.62 6.27 2.48
N ARG A 131 14.36 6.33 3.59
CA ARG A 131 14.78 5.15 4.35
C ARG A 131 13.57 4.33 4.82
N PRO A 132 13.51 3.01 4.56
CA PRO A 132 12.38 2.15 4.94
C PRO A 132 11.96 2.19 6.42
N ASN A 133 12.91 2.47 7.34
CA ASN A 133 12.62 2.54 8.77
C ASN A 133 11.79 3.76 9.14
N LEU A 134 11.90 4.86 8.38
CA LEU A 134 11.16 6.09 8.65
C LEU A 134 9.64 5.90 8.51
N VAL A 135 9.21 4.99 7.65
CA VAL A 135 7.79 4.62 7.50
C VAL A 135 7.19 4.11 8.82
N ALA A 136 7.97 3.38 9.63
CA ALA A 136 7.51 2.89 10.92
C ALA A 136 7.33 4.02 11.94
N VAL A 137 8.13 5.09 11.82
CA VAL A 137 8.06 6.32 12.63
C VAL A 137 6.81 7.13 12.24
N TRP A 138 6.58 7.34 10.94
CA TRP A 138 5.36 8.01 10.46
C TRP A 138 4.10 7.29 10.95
N ASN A 139 4.05 5.96 10.82
CA ASN A 139 2.92 5.17 11.27
C ASN A 139 2.70 5.25 12.78
N LYS A 140 3.79 5.24 13.57
CA LYS A 140 3.70 5.44 15.03
C LYS A 140 3.07 6.81 15.34
N ARG A 141 3.57 7.88 14.70
CA ARG A 141 3.05 9.24 14.89
C ARG A 141 1.56 9.36 14.55
N ILE A 142 1.12 8.77 13.43
CA ILE A 142 -0.30 8.75 13.01
C ILE A 142 -1.18 8.04 14.05
N CYS A 143 -0.70 6.94 14.62
CA CYS A 143 -1.46 6.17 15.61
C CYS A 143 -1.51 6.88 16.97
N ASP A 144 -0.36 7.36 17.46
CA ASP A 144 -0.21 8.00 18.78
C ASP A 144 -1.08 9.26 18.89
N LYS A 145 -1.16 10.06 17.82
CA LYS A 145 -1.97 11.30 17.80
C LYS A 145 -3.48 11.10 18.05
N ASN A 146 -4.01 9.89 17.81
CA ASN A 146 -5.44 9.62 17.92
C ASN A 146 -5.72 8.44 18.87
N GLY A 147 -4.75 8.03 19.70
CA GLY A 147 -4.90 6.88 20.60
C GLY A 147 -5.23 5.57 19.88
N LEU A 148 -4.86 5.45 18.60
CA LEU A 148 -5.24 4.31 17.77
C LEU A 148 -4.31 3.12 18.03
N ARG A 149 -4.88 1.91 18.05
CA ARG A 149 -4.09 0.69 18.05
C ARG A 149 -3.22 0.64 16.78
N ARG A 150 -1.92 0.54 16.97
CA ARG A 150 -0.95 0.52 15.86
C ARG A 150 -1.05 -0.76 15.04
N ILE A 151 -1.33 -0.61 13.75
CA ILE A 151 -1.16 -1.66 12.74
C ILE A 151 0.30 -1.66 12.28
N LYS A 152 0.97 -2.83 12.27
CA LYS A 152 2.34 -2.92 11.72
C LYS A 152 2.32 -2.59 10.22
N ILE A 153 3.43 -2.11 9.65
CA ILE A 153 3.45 -1.70 8.22
C ILE A 153 3.05 -2.83 7.25
N HIS A 154 3.48 -4.06 7.51
CA HIS A 154 3.03 -5.22 6.71
C HIS A 154 1.52 -5.46 6.88
N GLY A 155 0.94 -5.09 8.03
CA GLY A 155 -0.47 -5.17 8.31
C GLY A 155 -1.34 -4.43 7.29
N PHE A 156 -0.86 -3.33 6.69
CA PHE A 156 -1.61 -2.64 5.61
C PHE A 156 -1.88 -3.55 4.42
N ARG A 157 -0.87 -4.32 4.01
CA ARG A 157 -1.00 -5.30 2.92
C ARG A 157 -1.89 -6.48 3.30
N HIS A 158 -1.79 -6.96 4.54
CA HIS A 158 -2.68 -8.03 5.04
C HIS A 158 -4.13 -7.57 5.08
N THR A 159 -4.39 -6.35 5.57
CA THR A 159 -5.71 -5.74 5.61
C THR A 159 -6.26 -5.58 4.20
N HIS A 160 -5.47 -5.06 3.24
CA HIS A 160 -5.87 -4.98 1.83
C HIS A 160 -6.30 -6.35 1.29
N ALA A 161 -5.49 -7.40 1.51
CA ALA A 161 -5.82 -8.76 1.07
C ALA A 161 -7.11 -9.28 1.71
N SER A 162 -7.27 -9.09 3.02
CA SER A 162 -8.46 -9.51 3.78
C SER A 162 -9.72 -8.82 3.27
N LEU A 163 -9.63 -7.52 2.97
CA LEU A 163 -10.75 -6.74 2.43
C LEU A 163 -11.13 -7.18 1.02
N LEU A 164 -10.16 -7.52 0.16
CA LEU A 164 -10.45 -8.10 -1.16
C LEU A 164 -11.19 -9.44 -1.04
N PHE A 165 -10.76 -10.33 -0.13
CA PHE A 165 -11.46 -11.60 0.09
C PHE A 165 -12.86 -11.42 0.69
N ASN A 166 -13.01 -10.46 1.60
CA ASN A 166 -14.33 -10.10 2.13
C ASN A 166 -15.25 -9.62 1.02
N ALA A 167 -14.73 -8.80 0.10
CA ALA A 167 -15.42 -8.33 -1.10
C ALA A 167 -15.65 -9.41 -2.18
N GLY A 168 -15.20 -10.65 -1.96
CA GLY A 168 -15.44 -11.77 -2.88
C GLY A 168 -14.49 -11.84 -4.07
N VAL A 169 -13.38 -11.09 -4.05
CA VAL A 169 -12.38 -11.15 -5.13
C VAL A 169 -11.71 -12.53 -5.17
N PRO A 170 -11.61 -13.17 -6.34
CA PRO A 170 -10.99 -14.49 -6.48
C PRO A 170 -9.55 -14.55 -5.97
N MET A 171 -9.17 -15.70 -5.41
CA MET A 171 -7.83 -15.95 -4.88
C MET A 171 -6.72 -15.64 -5.88
N GLU A 172 -6.89 -16.01 -7.15
CA GLU A 172 -5.85 -15.81 -8.14
C GLU A 172 -5.61 -14.32 -8.44
N ASP A 173 -6.68 -13.53 -8.53
CA ASP A 173 -6.60 -12.08 -8.73
C ASP A 173 -5.92 -11.38 -7.55
N VAL A 174 -6.25 -11.80 -6.31
CA VAL A 174 -5.57 -11.28 -5.11
C VAL A 174 -4.08 -11.64 -5.13
N LYS A 175 -3.72 -12.86 -5.51
CA LYS A 175 -2.30 -13.30 -5.61
C LYS A 175 -1.54 -12.53 -6.69
N GLN A 176 -2.16 -12.31 -7.85
CA GLN A 176 -1.57 -11.55 -8.94
C GLN A 176 -1.34 -10.10 -8.51
N ARG A 177 -2.36 -9.44 -7.95
CA ARG A 177 -2.27 -8.05 -7.47
C ARG A 177 -1.19 -7.87 -6.40
N LEU A 178 -1.11 -8.80 -5.46
CA LEU A 178 -0.13 -8.74 -4.38
C LEU A 178 1.28 -9.14 -4.85
N GLY A 179 1.43 -9.82 -5.99
CA GLY A 179 2.69 -10.39 -6.43
C GLY A 179 3.01 -11.62 -5.61
N HIS A 180 2.83 -12.80 -6.22
CA HIS A 180 2.75 -14.13 -5.60
C HIS A 180 3.99 -14.62 -4.81
N ALA A 181 4.88 -13.76 -4.34
CA ALA A 181 6.02 -14.14 -3.51
C ALA A 181 5.62 -14.52 -2.07
N SER A 182 4.35 -14.36 -1.69
CA SER A 182 3.83 -14.68 -0.35
C SER A 182 2.51 -15.46 -0.43
N ILE A 183 2.47 -16.51 -1.27
CA ILE A 183 1.27 -17.36 -1.43
C ILE A 183 0.80 -17.89 -0.07
N GLN A 184 1.73 -18.35 0.78
CA GLN A 184 1.40 -18.85 2.11
C GLN A 184 0.63 -17.81 2.92
N THR A 185 1.15 -16.59 3.00
CA THR A 185 0.50 -15.49 3.72
C THR A 185 -0.88 -15.16 3.16
N THR A 186 -1.01 -15.12 1.83
CA THR A 186 -2.30 -14.88 1.18
C THR A 186 -3.30 -16.01 1.47
N MET A 187 -2.83 -17.26 1.48
CA MET A 187 -3.62 -18.45 1.78
C MET A 187 -4.06 -18.50 3.25
N ASP A 188 -3.19 -18.12 4.18
CA ASP A 188 -3.51 -18.06 5.61
C ASP A 188 -4.62 -17.03 5.87
N ILE A 189 -4.52 -15.86 5.23
CA ILE A 189 -5.55 -14.81 5.29
C ILE A 189 -6.87 -15.32 4.69
N TYR A 190 -6.81 -15.93 3.51
CA TYR A 190 -8.00 -16.46 2.85
C TYR A 190 -8.70 -17.51 3.71
N THR A 191 -7.95 -18.47 4.24
CA THR A 191 -8.48 -19.53 5.11
C THR A 191 -9.17 -18.94 6.35
N HIS A 192 -8.60 -17.89 6.94
CA HIS A 192 -9.25 -17.21 8.06
C HIS A 192 -10.56 -16.54 7.64
N VAL A 193 -10.55 -15.80 6.52
CA VAL A 193 -11.74 -15.09 6.01
C VAL A 193 -12.84 -16.07 5.59
N THR A 194 -12.48 -17.20 4.98
CA THR A 194 -13.45 -18.21 4.57
C THR A 194 -14.03 -18.98 5.75
N LYS A 195 -13.25 -19.27 6.80
CA LYS A 195 -13.78 -19.83 8.05
C LYS A 195 -14.84 -18.93 8.68
N ASP A 196 -14.58 -17.63 8.77
CA ASP A 196 -15.57 -16.64 9.25
C ASP A 196 -16.85 -16.59 8.38
N LYS A 197 -16.75 -16.94 7.09
CA LYS A 197 -17.90 -17.05 6.17
C LYS A 197 -18.63 -18.39 6.26
N GLN A 198 -17.91 -19.49 6.52
CA GLN A 198 -18.46 -20.85 6.54
C GLN A 198 -19.56 -21.04 7.59
N ASP A 199 -19.49 -20.34 8.72
CA ASP A 199 -20.53 -20.33 9.75
C ASP A 199 -21.87 -19.76 9.26
N LYS A 200 -21.89 -19.06 8.11
CA LYS A 200 -23.10 -18.50 7.48
C LYS A 200 -23.51 -19.22 6.21
N THR A 201 -22.66 -20.10 5.65
CA THR A 201 -22.86 -20.70 4.33
C THR A 201 -24.06 -21.64 4.29
N ALA A 202 -24.29 -22.44 5.34
CA ALA A 202 -25.43 -23.34 5.40
C ALA A 202 -26.77 -22.58 5.40
N LEU A 203 -26.84 -21.46 6.15
CA LEU A 203 -28.01 -20.59 6.22
C LEU A 203 -28.28 -19.88 4.88
N SER A 204 -27.24 -19.33 4.25
CA SER A 204 -27.39 -18.66 2.95
C SER A 204 -27.79 -19.62 1.82
N PHE A 205 -27.31 -20.87 1.85
CA PHE A 205 -27.70 -21.89 0.88
C PHE A 205 -29.16 -22.34 1.08
N ALA A 206 -29.58 -22.57 2.32
CA ALA A 206 -30.98 -22.88 2.63
C ALA A 206 -31.93 -21.76 2.13
N GLN A 207 -31.61 -20.49 2.39
CA GLN A 207 -32.38 -19.35 1.90
C GLN A 207 -32.43 -19.23 0.37
N TYR A 208 -31.40 -19.70 -0.34
CA TYR A 208 -31.40 -19.72 -1.81
C TYR A 208 -32.25 -20.86 -2.38
N MET A 209 -32.26 -22.02 -1.72
CA MET A 209 -33.06 -23.17 -2.14
C MET A 209 -34.55 -23.05 -1.78
N GLU A 210 -34.87 -22.26 -0.76
CA GLU A 210 -36.23 -22.01 -0.26
C GLU A 210 -36.93 -20.80 -0.93
N ASN A 211 -36.24 -20.09 -1.82
CA ASN A 211 -36.82 -19.05 -2.70
C ASN A 211 -36.89 -19.53 -4.15
#